data_AF-A0A953GW97-F1
#
_entry.id   AF-A0A953GW97-F1
#
_cell.length_a   1.000
_cell.length_b   1.000
_cell.length_c   1.000
_cell.angle_alpha   90.00
_cell.angle_beta   90.00
_cell.angle_gamma   90.00
#
_symmetry.space_group_name_H-M   'P 1'
#
loop_
_entity.id
_entity.type
_entity.pdbx_description
1 polymer ?
#
loop_
_entity_poly.entity_id
_entity_poly.type
_entity_poly.pdbx_seq_one_letter_code
_entity_poly.pdbx_strand_id
1 'polypeptide(L)'
;MRGILNQELIAQAKLPLVVYVNVFAFRFVESGIVQYLIFKRASNVPIPDLWQPVCGKISKDESIKQAFFSQVWKKIGLAPISLSLSIA
;
A
#
# COMPACT_ATOMS: atom_id res chain seq x y z
N MET A 1 -17.53 32.63 5.76
CA MET A 1 -17.20 31.34 5.11
C MET A 1 -15.71 31.17 4.73
N ARG A 2 -14.99 32.17 4.18
CA ARG A 2 -13.55 32.04 3.84
C ARG A 2 -12.60 31.73 5.01
N GLY A 3 -12.91 32.20 6.22
CA GLY A 3 -12.05 31.97 7.40
C GLY A 3 -12.04 30.53 7.94
N ILE A 4 -13.15 29.81 7.79
CA ILE A 4 -13.32 28.42 8.27
C ILE A 4 -12.57 27.44 7.34
N LEU A 5 -12.68 27.64 6.03
CA LEU A 5 -11.99 26.82 5.02
C LEU A 5 -10.45 26.87 5.18
N ASN A 6 -9.90 28.05 5.53
CA ASN A 6 -8.46 28.19 5.80
C ASN A 6 -8.03 27.47 7.08
N GLN A 7 -8.86 27.47 8.13
CA GLN A 7 -8.53 26.77 9.38
C GLN A 7 -8.59 25.25 9.20
N GLU A 8 -9.54 24.73 8.43
CA GLU A 8 -9.62 23.30 8.09
C GLU A 8 -8.43 22.85 7.23
N LEU A 9 -8.04 23.64 6.22
CA LEU A 9 -6.85 23.36 5.40
C LEU A 9 -5.55 23.41 6.23
N ILE A 10 -5.42 24.38 7.14
CA ILE A 10 -4.28 24.46 8.08
C ILE A 10 -4.29 23.28 9.05
N ALA A 11 -5.45 22.85 9.53
CA ALA A 11 -5.59 21.68 10.40
C ALA A 11 -5.23 20.38 9.66
N GLN A 12 -5.64 20.24 8.40
CA GLN A 12 -5.25 19.11 7.54
C GLN A 12 -3.75 19.13 7.22
N ALA A 13 -3.15 20.29 7.00
CA ALA A 13 -1.70 20.45 6.80
C ALA A 13 -0.87 20.17 8.06
N LYS A 14 -1.50 20.21 9.25
CA LYS A 14 -0.90 19.82 10.54
C LYS A 14 -1.06 18.33 10.86
N LEU A 15 -1.79 17.57 10.04
CA LEU A 15 -1.88 16.13 10.22
C LEU A 15 -0.51 15.51 9.90
N PRO A 16 -0.04 14.55 10.71
CA PRO A 16 1.21 13.88 10.43
C PRO A 16 1.13 13.24 9.05
N LEU A 17 2.08 13.58 8.18
CA LEU A 17 2.22 12.93 6.87
C LEU A 17 2.41 11.43 7.10
N VAL A 18 1.44 10.63 6.68
CA VAL A 18 1.53 9.17 6.72
C VAL A 18 1.78 8.68 5.30
N VAL A 19 2.96 8.12 5.07
CA VAL A 19 3.32 7.53 3.78
C VAL A 19 2.98 6.04 3.80
N TYR A 20 2.49 5.53 2.67
CA TYR A 20 2.15 4.13 2.50
C TYR A 20 2.87 3.55 1.29
N VAL A 21 3.15 2.25 1.33
CA VAL A 21 3.53 1.47 0.16
C VAL A 21 2.34 0.60 -0.26
N ASN A 22 2.01 0.63 -1.55
CA ASN A 22 1.03 -0.24 -2.18
C ASN A 22 1.77 -1.20 -3.12
N VAL A 23 1.54 -2.49 -2.97
CA VAL A 23 2.18 -3.55 -3.75
C VAL A 23 1.12 -4.32 -4.51
N PHE A 24 1.19 -4.22 -5.84
CA PHE A 24 0.31 -4.91 -6.77
C PHE A 24 0.98 -6.21 -7.21
N ALA A 25 0.78 -7.27 -6.42
CA ALA A 25 1.24 -8.60 -6.82
C ALA A 25 0.30 -9.18 -7.87
N PHE A 26 0.87 -9.75 -8.94
CA PHE A 26 0.11 -10.34 -10.03
C PHE A 26 0.77 -11.61 -10.56
N ARG A 27 -0.01 -12.41 -11.28
CA ARG A 27 0.48 -13.52 -12.10
C ARG A 27 -0.21 -13.54 -13.44
N PHE A 28 0.49 -14.01 -14.47
CA PHE A 28 -0.14 -14.45 -15.70
C PHE A 28 -0.67 -15.87 -15.49
N VAL A 29 -1.94 -16.11 -15.81
CA VAL A 29 -2.51 -17.46 -15.77
C VAL A 29 -2.59 -18.08 -17.15
N GLU A 30 -2.85 -17.25 -18.16
CA GLU A 30 -2.93 -17.62 -19.58
C GLU A 30 -2.48 -16.43 -20.42
N SER A 31 -2.32 -16.61 -21.73
CA SER A 31 -1.96 -15.53 -22.65
C SER A 31 -2.99 -14.40 -22.56
N GLY A 32 -2.52 -13.20 -22.19
CA GLY A 32 -3.38 -12.02 -22.03
C GLY A 32 -4.23 -11.97 -20.75
N ILE A 33 -4.21 -13.00 -19.89
CA ILE A 33 -4.97 -13.02 -18.64
C ILE A 33 -4.05 -12.78 -17.43
N VAL A 34 -4.29 -11.67 -16.74
CA VAL A 34 -3.59 -11.28 -15.50
C VAL A 34 -4.52 -11.41 -14.31
N GLN A 35 -4.04 -12.06 -13.25
CA GLN A 35 -4.71 -12.10 -11.96
C GLN A 35 -3.93 -11.27 -10.95
N TYR A 36 -4.63 -10.43 -10.20
CA TYR A 36 -4.07 -9.64 -9.10
C TYR A 36 -4.43 -10.25 -7.76
N LEU A 37 -3.49 -10.18 -6.82
CA LEU A 37 -3.74 -10.51 -5.44
C LEU A 37 -4.28 -9.27 -4.71
N ILE A 38 -5.53 -9.37 -4.24
CA ILE A 38 -6.21 -8.34 -3.45
C ILE A 38 -6.62 -8.91 -2.10
N PHE A 39 -6.61 -8.07 -1.07
CA PHE A 39 -6.97 -8.40 0.29
C PHE A 39 -8.18 -7.58 0.73
N LYS A 40 -9.10 -8.24 1.43
CA LYS A 40 -10.18 -7.55 2.14
C LYS A 40 -9.65 -7.03 3.48
N ARG A 41 -9.90 -5.76 3.80
CA ARG A 41 -9.53 -5.18 5.10
C ARG A 41 -10.28 -5.86 6.24
N ALA A 42 -9.56 -6.14 7.32
CA ALA A 42 -10.14 -6.71 8.53
C ALA A 42 -11.19 -5.76 9.15
N SER A 43 -12.17 -6.32 9.85
CA SER A 43 -13.27 -5.55 10.43
C SER A 43 -12.85 -4.61 11.57
N ASN A 44 -11.66 -4.82 12.15
CA ASN A 44 -11.14 -4.05 13.28
C ASN A 44 -10.16 -2.93 12.89
N VAL A 45 -10.06 -2.57 11.60
CA VAL A 45 -9.21 -1.46 11.13
C VAL A 45 -10.05 -0.34 10.48
N PRO A 46 -9.55 0.91 10.41
CA PRO A 46 -10.25 1.99 9.73
C PRO A 46 -10.61 1.62 8.29
N ILE A 47 -11.80 2.01 7.84
CA ILE A 47 -12.36 1.63 6.53
C ILE A 47 -12.35 0.10 6.38
N PRO A 48 -13.15 -0.63 7.20
CA PRO A 48 -13.23 -2.08 7.11
C PRO A 48 -13.86 -2.52 5.79
N ASP A 49 -13.71 -3.81 5.45
CA ASP A 49 -14.33 -4.48 4.30
C ASP A 49 -13.96 -3.97 2.90
N LEU A 50 -13.14 -2.93 2.79
CA LEU A 50 -12.59 -2.47 1.52
C LEU A 50 -11.56 -3.48 0.98
N TRP A 51 -11.68 -3.78 -0.31
CA TRP A 51 -10.70 -4.55 -1.08
C TRP A 51 -9.56 -3.66 -1.55
N GLN A 52 -8.32 -4.09 -1.33
CA GLN A 52 -7.13 -3.31 -1.66
C GLN A 52 -5.95 -4.23 -2.00
N PRO A 53 -4.91 -3.73 -2.69
CA PRO A 53 -3.64 -4.43 -2.82
C PRO A 53 -2.95 -4.63 -1.47
N VAL A 54 -1.79 -5.29 -1.47
CA VAL A 54 -0.92 -5.32 -0.29
C VAL A 54 -0.52 -3.89 0.06
N CYS A 55 -1.06 -3.38 1.16
CA CYS A 55 -0.84 -2.01 1.61
C CYS A 55 -0.26 -2.00 3.02
N GLY A 56 0.69 -1.10 3.28
CA GLY A 56 1.16 -0.84 4.64
C GLY A 56 1.80 0.52 4.80
N LYS A 57 1.82 0.99 6.05
CA LYS A 57 2.48 2.25 6.42
C LYS A 57 3.99 2.11 6.27
N ILE A 58 4.64 3.19 5.87
CA ILE A 58 6.09 3.37 5.92
C ILE A 58 6.41 4.10 7.22
N SER A 59 7.23 3.45 8.04
CA SER A 59 7.78 3.94 9.30
C SER A 59 8.85 5.00 9.02
N LYS A 60 9.10 5.91 9.97
CA LYS A 60 10.08 7.00 9.77
C LYS A 60 11.50 6.50 9.53
N ASP A 61 11.83 5.34 10.10
CA ASP A 61 13.18 4.77 10.08
C ASP A 61 13.36 3.68 9.02
N GLU A 62 12.35 3.43 8.17
CA GLU A 62 12.44 2.42 7.11
C GLU A 62 12.43 3.06 5.71
N SER A 63 13.28 2.53 4.83
CA SER A 63 13.24 2.87 3.40
C SER A 63 12.00 2.29 2.73
N ILE A 64 11.58 2.90 1.61
CA ILE A 64 10.47 2.38 0.78
C ILE A 64 10.70 0.90 0.39
N LYS A 65 11.95 0.55 0.06
CA LYS A 65 12.34 -0.82 -0.31
C LYS A 65 12.15 -1.78 0.86
N GLN A 66 12.59 -1.40 2.06
CA GLN A 66 12.39 -2.23 3.27
C GLN A 66 10.90 -2.38 3.60
N ALA A 67 10.12 -1.30 3.53
CA ALA A 67 8.68 -1.34 3.72
C ALA A 67 8.00 -2.28 2.71
N PHE A 68 8.37 -2.20 1.43
CA PHE A 68 7.89 -3.10 0.39
C PHE A 68 8.10 -4.58 0.76
N PHE A 69 9.34 -4.98 1.04
CA PHE A 69 9.65 -6.38 1.38
C PHE A 69 8.96 -6.83 2.67
N SER A 70 8.93 -5.95 3.68
CA SER A 70 8.25 -6.19 4.96
C SER A 70 6.76 -6.47 4.76
N GLN A 71 6.05 -5.68 3.96
CA GLN A 71 4.62 -5.88 3.69
C GLN A 71 4.36 -7.15 2.87
N VAL A 72 5.17 -7.42 1.85
CA VAL A 72 5.05 -8.63 1.02
C VAL A 72 5.26 -9.88 1.86
N TRP A 73 6.34 -9.93 2.64
CA TRP A 73 6.65 -11.08 3.49
C TRP A 73 5.57 -11.34 4.54
N LYS A 74 5.12 -10.30 5.25
CA LYS A 74 4.11 -10.43 6.32
C LYS A 74 2.74 -10.88 5.82
N LYS A 75 2.34 -10.48 4.61
CA LYS A 75 0.96 -10.68 4.11
C LYS A 75 0.82 -11.82 3.12
N ILE A 76 1.87 -12.08 2.35
CA ILE A 76 1.87 -13.12 1.30
C ILE A 76 2.67 -14.34 1.76
N GLY A 77 3.59 -14.19 2.72
CA GLY A 77 4.43 -15.29 3.20
C GLY A 77 5.46 -15.76 2.17
N LEU A 78 5.59 -15.02 1.05
CA LEU A 78 6.54 -15.30 0.00
C LEU A 78 7.72 -14.33 0.12
N ALA A 79 8.94 -14.85 0.08
CA ALA A 79 10.06 -14.03 -0.38
C ALA A 79 9.75 -13.69 -1.85
N PRO A 80 9.74 -12.42 -2.27
CA PRO A 80 9.65 -12.10 -3.69
C PRO A 80 10.80 -12.79 -4.42
N ILE A 81 10.45 -13.79 -5.22
CA ILE A 81 11.38 -14.81 -5.74
C ILE A 81 12.35 -14.22 -6.76
N SER A 82 12.01 -13.10 -7.38
CA SER A 82 12.89 -12.34 -8.26
C SER A 82 12.12 -11.09 -8.69
N LEU A 83 12.64 -9.91 -8.36
CA LEU A 83 12.41 -8.72 -9.19
C LEU A 83 13.64 -8.61 -10.08
N SER A 84 13.81 -9.53 -11.03
CA SER A 84 14.67 -9.24 -12.17
C SER A 84 13.99 -8.11 -12.93
N LEU A 85 14.40 -6.88 -12.66
CA LEU A 85 14.13 -5.73 -13.51
C LEU A 85 14.91 -5.94 -14.82
N SER A 86 14.52 -6.96 -15.59
CA SER A 86 14.80 -7.06 -17.01
C SER A 86 13.65 -6.31 -17.67
N ILE A 87 13.73 -4.97 -17.65
CA ILE A 87 12.94 -4.16 -18.56
C ILE A 87 13.57 -4.44 -19.93
N ALA A 88 12.90 -5.23 -20.75
CA ALA A 88 13.20 -5.38 -22.18
C ALA A 88 12.58 -4.21 -22.95
#